data_AF-A0A6J8EXH9-F1
#
_entry.id   AF-A0A6J8EXH9-F1
#
_cell.length_a   1.000
_cell.length_b   1.000
_cell.length_c   1.000
_cell.angle_alpha   90.00
_cell.angle_beta   90.00
_cell.angle_gamma   90.00
#
_symmetry.space_group_name_H-M   'P 1'
#
loop_
_entity.id
_entity.type
_entity.pdbx_description
1 polymer ?
#
loop_
_entity_poly.entity_id
_entity_poly.type
_entity_poly.pdbx_seq_one_letter_code
_entity_poly.pdbx_strand_id
1 'polypeptide(L)'
;MPRKKRSSIGRQRKKHKKTITISSDVRGPDDIYIDIQAIECIYDGGNEDHEDEPFWRLPWLDIEDDTMCKESGKSDEVADSDGVFGHEFYVILDKAYKYHHTVNLEEFTQNLVSGVIYSRLKIQLDNSKHPDFVFIPTSRYIRYIQCYDSDDPKVKMSVTIMPDLTAEIHVHGLKLDRNHEIWNDIPLIFLTKKSLWTLLDRLKKYKVCAGNFDPEFQDFVPIGRRLEVNGSNYVAFREGDYSATTGPITYHGTIRSTKCLLLTDILRCKDCAVYRRTLKKTLERETKKQPVSQVNWLKSKKGEVRMTEVEKLQKLKQYKQYTHELETKCRKLERQISHLIQKKGVRLSQSENNDLRFVMESCGDMVRQAFPEENSF
;
A
#
# COMPACT_ATOMS: atom_id res chain seq x y z
N MET A 1 -8.89 7.05 -81.50
CA MET A 1 -9.50 6.12 -80.54
C MET A 1 -8.94 6.35 -79.14
N PRO A 2 -9.76 6.80 -78.16
CA PRO A 2 -9.38 6.84 -76.75
C PRO A 2 -10.18 5.81 -75.92
N ARG A 3 -9.48 5.09 -75.02
CA ARG A 3 -10.04 4.06 -74.13
C ARG A 3 -10.82 4.69 -72.97
N LYS A 4 -12.02 4.14 -72.70
CA LYS A 4 -12.94 4.53 -71.62
C LYS A 4 -12.35 4.21 -70.23
N LYS A 5 -12.41 5.17 -69.30
CA LYS A 5 -12.21 4.98 -67.85
C LYS A 5 -13.47 4.35 -67.24
N ARG A 6 -13.32 3.28 -66.45
CA ARG A 6 -14.37 2.71 -65.58
C ARG A 6 -14.27 3.34 -64.20
N SER A 7 -15.41 3.86 -63.70
CA SER A 7 -15.61 4.34 -62.34
C SER A 7 -15.90 3.18 -61.39
N SER A 8 -15.21 3.12 -60.24
CA SER A 8 -15.57 2.23 -59.14
C SER A 8 -16.67 2.87 -58.29
N ILE A 9 -17.80 2.19 -58.21
CA ILE A 9 -18.94 2.54 -57.34
C ILE A 9 -18.59 2.11 -55.92
N GLY A 10 -18.46 3.07 -55.01
CA GLY A 10 -18.32 2.83 -53.58
C GLY A 10 -19.65 2.39 -52.97
N ARG A 11 -19.68 1.19 -52.37
CA ARG A 11 -20.81 0.72 -51.56
C ARG A 11 -20.78 1.40 -50.18
N GLN A 12 -21.73 2.28 -49.91
CA GLN A 12 -22.05 2.71 -48.55
C GLN A 12 -22.75 1.55 -47.80
N ARG A 13 -22.17 1.08 -46.70
CA ARG A 13 -22.85 0.17 -45.77
C ARG A 13 -23.71 0.99 -44.81
N LYS A 14 -25.04 0.79 -44.88
CA LYS A 14 -26.02 1.32 -43.93
C LYS A 14 -25.79 0.69 -42.55
N LYS A 15 -25.64 1.52 -41.51
CA LYS A 15 -25.70 1.08 -40.11
C LYS A 15 -27.18 1.00 -39.69
N HIS A 16 -27.68 -0.20 -39.43
CA HIS A 16 -28.97 -0.35 -38.76
C HIS A 16 -28.75 -0.24 -37.24
N LYS A 17 -29.41 0.73 -36.63
CA LYS A 17 -29.53 0.86 -35.17
C LYS A 17 -30.80 0.09 -34.78
N LYS A 18 -30.68 -1.02 -34.07
CA LYS A 18 -31.83 -1.67 -33.42
C LYS A 18 -31.84 -1.30 -31.94
N THR A 19 -32.96 -0.73 -31.51
CA THR A 19 -33.33 -0.58 -30.10
C THR A 19 -33.92 -1.91 -29.64
N ILE A 20 -33.47 -2.42 -28.49
CA ILE A 20 -34.01 -3.66 -27.90
C ILE A 20 -35.05 -3.25 -26.86
N THR A 21 -36.26 -3.79 -27.00
CA THR A 21 -37.34 -3.74 -26.01
C THR A 21 -37.46 -5.12 -25.39
N ILE A 22 -37.54 -5.20 -24.07
CA ILE A 22 -37.73 -6.47 -23.35
C ILE A 22 -39.23 -6.69 -23.18
N SER A 23 -39.77 -7.81 -23.67
CA SER A 23 -41.09 -8.30 -23.30
C SER A 23 -40.96 -9.67 -22.64
N SER A 24 -41.56 -9.84 -21.47
CA SER A 24 -41.72 -11.12 -20.80
C SER A 24 -43.10 -11.68 -21.11
N ASP A 25 -43.19 -12.68 -21.99
CA ASP A 25 -44.40 -13.49 -22.10
C ASP A 25 -44.24 -14.71 -21.18
N VAL A 26 -45.10 -14.77 -20.16
CA VAL A 26 -45.17 -15.90 -19.22
C VAL A 26 -46.22 -16.88 -19.73
N ARG A 27 -45.81 -18.10 -20.06
CA ARG A 27 -46.72 -19.24 -20.25
C ARG A 27 -46.30 -20.38 -19.32
N GLY A 28 -47.08 -20.61 -18.28
CA GLY A 28 -46.99 -21.79 -17.41
C GLY A 28 -46.01 -21.69 -16.24
N PRO A 29 -46.25 -22.43 -15.14
CA PRO A 29 -45.46 -22.32 -13.91
C PRO A 29 -44.09 -23.04 -13.93
N ASP A 30 -43.76 -23.83 -14.96
CA ASP A 30 -42.61 -24.74 -14.90
C ASP A 30 -41.56 -24.59 -16.02
N ASP A 31 -41.67 -23.59 -16.91
CA ASP A 31 -40.69 -23.40 -17.99
C ASP A 31 -40.19 -21.94 -18.03
N ILE A 32 -38.95 -21.70 -17.60
CA ILE A 32 -38.22 -20.46 -17.88
C ILE A 32 -37.39 -20.69 -19.14
N TYR A 33 -37.88 -20.20 -20.28
CA TYR A 33 -37.12 -20.18 -21.53
C TYR A 33 -36.24 -18.92 -21.57
N ILE A 34 -34.92 -19.08 -21.47
CA ILE A 34 -33.97 -17.98 -21.73
C ILE A 34 -33.52 -18.10 -23.18
N ASP A 35 -34.09 -17.28 -24.06
CA ASP A 35 -33.66 -17.16 -25.46
C ASP A 35 -32.38 -16.31 -25.52
N ILE A 36 -31.21 -16.97 -25.57
CA ILE A 36 -29.92 -16.31 -25.78
C ILE A 36 -29.65 -16.27 -27.29
N GLN A 37 -30.18 -15.26 -27.99
CA GLN A 37 -29.85 -15.07 -29.39
C GLN A 37 -28.45 -14.48 -29.57
N ALA A 38 -27.56 -15.36 -30.05
CA ALA A 38 -26.33 -15.13 -30.80
C ALA A 38 -25.25 -14.18 -30.21
N ILE A 39 -24.15 -14.79 -29.74
CA ILE A 39 -22.83 -14.14 -29.66
C ILE A 39 -22.13 -14.39 -31.00
N GLU A 40 -22.01 -13.37 -31.86
CA GLU A 40 -21.21 -13.46 -33.09
C GLU A 40 -19.72 -13.60 -32.73
N CYS A 41 -19.13 -14.75 -33.04
CA CYS A 41 -17.68 -14.96 -33.06
C CYS A 41 -17.13 -14.48 -34.42
N ILE A 42 -16.17 -13.56 -34.40
CA ILE A 42 -15.35 -13.26 -35.58
C ILE A 42 -14.08 -14.11 -35.47
N TYR A 43 -13.96 -15.11 -36.33
CA TYR A 43 -12.80 -15.98 -36.44
C TYR A 43 -11.93 -15.53 -37.62
N ASP A 44 -10.67 -15.20 -37.37
CA ASP A 44 -9.64 -15.06 -38.40
C ASP A 44 -8.83 -16.37 -38.42
N GLY A 45 -9.03 -17.17 -39.45
CA GLY A 45 -8.44 -18.51 -39.58
C GLY A 45 -6.94 -18.48 -39.85
N GLY A 46 -6.22 -19.37 -39.16
CA GLY A 46 -4.81 -19.65 -39.40
C GLY A 46 -4.38 -20.99 -38.83
N ASN A 47 -4.34 -21.98 -39.74
CA ASN A 47 -3.69 -23.30 -39.72
C ASN A 47 -3.88 -24.26 -38.53
N GLU A 48 -4.53 -25.36 -38.86
CA GLU A 48 -4.58 -26.65 -38.17
C GLU A 48 -3.22 -27.37 -38.30
N ASP A 49 -2.79 -28.00 -37.21
CA ASP A 49 -2.27 -29.37 -37.13
C ASP A 49 -1.65 -29.57 -35.75
N HIS A 50 -2.37 -30.27 -34.86
CA HIS A 50 -1.83 -31.16 -33.81
C HIS A 50 -3.02 -31.77 -33.05
N GLU A 51 -3.31 -33.04 -33.34
CA GLU A 51 -4.20 -33.91 -32.54
C GLU A 51 -3.46 -34.33 -31.26
N ASP A 52 -3.82 -33.71 -30.14
CA ASP A 52 -3.69 -34.25 -28.78
C ASP A 52 -4.70 -33.49 -27.91
N GLU A 53 -5.86 -34.11 -27.63
CA GLU A 53 -6.90 -33.49 -26.77
C GLU A 53 -6.40 -33.37 -25.32
N PRO A 54 -6.33 -32.15 -24.73
CA PRO A 54 -6.06 -32.00 -23.32
C PRO A 54 -7.36 -32.17 -22.52
N PHE A 55 -7.39 -33.20 -21.67
CA PHE A 55 -8.44 -33.40 -20.67
C PHE A 55 -8.31 -32.34 -19.56
N TRP A 56 -9.21 -31.35 -19.50
CA TRP A 56 -9.16 -30.28 -18.49
C TRP A 56 -9.89 -30.71 -17.19
N ARG A 57 -9.13 -30.91 -16.09
CA ARG A 57 -9.71 -30.91 -14.73
C ARG A 57 -9.90 -29.46 -14.26
N LEU A 58 -11.13 -29.08 -13.89
CA LEU A 58 -11.43 -27.79 -13.27
C LEU A 58 -10.83 -27.75 -11.84
N PRO A 59 -9.83 -26.89 -11.54
CA PRO A 59 -9.10 -26.93 -10.25
C PRO A 59 -9.90 -26.52 -9.00
N TRP A 60 -11.20 -26.28 -9.13
CA TRP A 60 -12.10 -25.87 -8.03
C TRP A 60 -13.28 -26.84 -7.85
N LEU A 61 -13.37 -27.90 -8.65
CA LEU A 61 -14.24 -29.05 -8.37
C LEU A 61 -13.38 -30.17 -7.79
N ASP A 62 -13.29 -30.24 -6.47
CA ASP A 62 -12.87 -31.48 -5.79
C ASP A 62 -14.08 -32.42 -5.78
N ILE A 63 -14.33 -33.11 -6.90
CA ILE A 63 -15.16 -34.31 -6.87
C ILE A 63 -14.23 -35.48 -6.57
N GLU A 64 -14.16 -35.88 -5.30
CA GLU A 64 -13.62 -37.17 -4.90
C GLU A 64 -14.68 -38.25 -5.18
N ASP A 65 -14.79 -38.71 -6.43
CA ASP A 65 -15.47 -39.99 -6.68
C ASP A 65 -14.99 -40.63 -8.00
N ASP A 66 -14.20 -41.69 -7.85
CA ASP A 66 -13.52 -42.45 -8.90
C ASP A 66 -14.45 -43.48 -9.59
N THR A 67 -15.76 -43.23 -9.63
CA THR A 67 -16.75 -44.26 -10.04
C THR A 67 -17.66 -43.89 -11.20
N MET A 68 -17.32 -42.97 -12.12
CA MET A 68 -18.22 -42.67 -13.26
C MET A 68 -17.52 -42.55 -14.63
N CYS A 69 -16.76 -43.58 -15.02
CA CYS A 69 -16.29 -43.76 -16.40
C CYS A 69 -16.68 -45.14 -16.96
N LYS A 70 -17.98 -45.42 -17.08
CA LYS A 70 -18.51 -46.43 -18.00
C LYS A 70 -19.92 -46.06 -18.43
N GLU A 71 -20.04 -45.32 -19.52
CA GLU A 71 -21.15 -45.44 -20.48
C GLU A 71 -20.80 -44.64 -21.73
N SER A 72 -20.06 -45.27 -22.65
CA SER A 72 -19.90 -44.80 -24.01
C SER A 72 -21.10 -45.23 -24.85
N GLY A 73 -22.15 -44.41 -24.83
CA GLY A 73 -23.22 -44.48 -25.82
C GLY A 73 -22.75 -43.82 -27.11
N LYS A 74 -22.66 -44.60 -28.19
CA LYS A 74 -22.46 -44.10 -29.56
C LYS A 74 -23.59 -43.15 -29.93
N SER A 75 -23.28 -41.93 -30.35
CA SER A 75 -24.16 -41.10 -31.18
C SER A 75 -23.37 -40.49 -32.32
N ASP A 76 -23.91 -40.66 -33.52
CA ASP A 76 -23.29 -40.35 -34.80
C ASP A 76 -22.92 -38.87 -34.97
N GLU A 77 -21.86 -38.67 -35.74
CA GLU A 77 -21.24 -37.41 -36.13
C GLU A 77 -22.23 -36.45 -36.84
N VAL A 78 -22.28 -35.21 -36.36
CA VAL A 78 -22.48 -34.03 -37.22
C VAL A 78 -21.44 -33.00 -36.80
N ALA A 79 -20.43 -32.81 -37.65
CA ALA A 79 -19.37 -31.83 -37.46
C ALA A 79 -19.90 -30.43 -37.80
N ASP A 80 -20.24 -29.65 -36.76
CA ASP A 80 -20.34 -28.19 -36.82
C ASP A 80 -19.28 -27.62 -35.87
N SER A 81 -18.17 -27.12 -36.44
CA SER A 81 -16.98 -26.64 -35.73
C SER A 81 -17.14 -25.26 -35.05
N ASP A 82 -18.36 -24.75 -34.90
CA ASP A 82 -18.66 -23.51 -34.18
C ASP A 82 -19.39 -23.73 -32.83
N GLY A 83 -19.61 -25.00 -32.41
CA GLY A 83 -20.51 -25.35 -31.29
C GLY A 83 -19.88 -25.86 -29.98
N VAL A 84 -18.57 -26.13 -29.93
CA VAL A 84 -17.96 -26.92 -28.85
C VAL A 84 -18.12 -26.29 -27.46
N PHE A 85 -18.01 -24.97 -27.34
CA PHE A 85 -18.18 -24.27 -26.06
C PHE A 85 -19.64 -24.17 -25.58
N GLY A 86 -20.60 -24.11 -26.51
CA GLY A 86 -22.01 -24.12 -26.16
C GLY A 86 -22.39 -25.45 -25.51
N HIS A 87 -21.95 -26.55 -26.13
CA HIS A 87 -22.30 -27.89 -25.68
C HIS A 87 -21.70 -28.23 -24.31
N GLU A 88 -20.45 -27.84 -24.02
CA GLU A 88 -19.83 -28.07 -22.71
C GLU A 88 -20.51 -27.27 -21.58
N PHE A 89 -20.93 -26.03 -21.85
CA PHE A 89 -21.60 -25.19 -20.86
C PHE A 89 -22.99 -25.76 -20.48
N TYR A 90 -23.74 -26.27 -21.46
CA TYR A 90 -25.02 -26.93 -21.22
C TYR A 90 -24.88 -28.25 -20.44
N VAL A 91 -23.84 -29.05 -20.71
CA VAL A 91 -23.60 -30.32 -20.01
C VAL A 91 -23.22 -30.11 -18.54
N ILE A 92 -22.45 -29.06 -18.21
CA ILE A 92 -22.09 -28.71 -16.82
C ILE A 92 -23.32 -28.23 -16.04
N LEU A 93 -24.19 -27.42 -16.67
CA LEU A 93 -25.42 -26.95 -16.05
C LEU A 93 -26.42 -28.09 -15.81
N ASP A 94 -26.61 -29.02 -16.76
CA ASP A 94 -27.52 -30.17 -16.59
C ASP A 94 -27.03 -31.13 -15.49
N LYS A 95 -25.72 -31.33 -15.38
CA LYS A 95 -25.12 -32.11 -14.27
C LYS A 95 -25.28 -31.40 -12.92
N ALA A 96 -25.08 -30.09 -12.84
CA ALA A 96 -25.31 -29.33 -11.60
C ALA A 96 -26.78 -29.36 -11.19
N TYR A 97 -27.70 -29.24 -12.15
CA TYR A 97 -29.15 -29.30 -11.94
C TYR A 97 -29.59 -30.62 -11.31
N LYS A 98 -28.98 -31.74 -11.71
CA LYS A 98 -29.26 -33.09 -11.16
C LYS A 98 -28.78 -33.32 -9.73
N TYR A 99 -27.91 -32.46 -9.18
CA TYR A 99 -27.39 -32.56 -7.81
C TYR A 99 -28.12 -31.64 -6.80
N HIS A 100 -29.24 -31.01 -7.17
CA HIS A 100 -29.91 -30.03 -6.32
C HIS A 100 -30.71 -30.64 -5.16
N HIS A 101 -30.16 -30.47 -3.94
CA HIS A 101 -30.98 -30.07 -2.79
C HIS A 101 -30.31 -29.05 -1.83
N THR A 102 -29.08 -28.58 -2.07
CA THR A 102 -28.39 -27.69 -1.12
C THR A 102 -27.57 -26.53 -1.71
N VAL A 103 -27.42 -26.42 -3.04
CA VAL A 103 -26.56 -25.39 -3.65
C VAL A 103 -27.38 -24.17 -4.08
N ASN A 104 -26.91 -22.97 -3.77
CA ASN A 104 -27.46 -21.71 -4.28
C ASN A 104 -27.12 -21.57 -5.77
N LEU A 105 -28.12 -21.74 -6.64
CA LEU A 105 -28.00 -21.72 -8.10
C LEU A 105 -27.42 -20.40 -8.63
N GLU A 106 -27.74 -19.27 -7.99
CA GLU A 106 -27.23 -17.95 -8.40
C GLU A 106 -25.73 -17.82 -8.13
N GLU A 107 -25.27 -18.28 -6.97
CA GLU A 107 -23.85 -18.27 -6.62
C GLU A 107 -23.05 -19.22 -7.52
N PHE A 108 -23.61 -20.40 -7.80
CA PHE A 108 -22.99 -21.37 -8.71
C PHE A 108 -22.83 -20.81 -10.13
N THR A 109 -23.88 -20.22 -10.69
CA THR A 109 -23.83 -19.63 -12.04
C THR A 109 -22.88 -18.44 -12.11
N GLN A 110 -22.84 -17.57 -11.10
CA GLN A 110 -21.88 -16.47 -11.03
C GLN A 110 -20.42 -16.97 -10.98
N ASN A 111 -20.14 -18.02 -10.21
CA ASN A 111 -18.82 -18.62 -10.12
C ASN A 111 -18.40 -19.28 -11.44
N LEU A 112 -19.32 -19.99 -12.11
CA LEU A 112 -19.06 -20.61 -13.40
C LEU A 112 -18.73 -19.56 -14.48
N VAL A 113 -19.54 -18.50 -14.57
CA VAL A 113 -19.33 -17.40 -15.52
C VAL A 113 -18.00 -16.70 -15.25
N SER A 114 -17.69 -16.42 -13.99
CA SER A 114 -16.41 -15.80 -13.61
C SER A 114 -15.22 -16.69 -13.98
N GLY A 115 -15.32 -18.00 -13.76
CA GLY A 115 -14.29 -18.98 -14.12
C GLY A 115 -14.02 -19.04 -15.63
N VAL A 116 -15.07 -19.06 -16.46
CA VAL A 116 -14.93 -19.05 -17.92
C VAL A 116 -14.29 -17.76 -18.41
N ILE A 117 -14.75 -16.61 -17.92
CA ILE A 117 -14.18 -15.30 -18.25
C ILE A 117 -12.71 -15.23 -17.83
N TYR A 118 -12.38 -15.71 -16.64
CA TYR A 118 -11.03 -15.72 -16.10
C TYR A 118 -10.08 -16.57 -16.96
N SER A 119 -10.49 -17.79 -17.33
CA SER A 119 -9.70 -18.67 -18.20
C SER A 119 -9.48 -18.03 -19.58
N ARG A 120 -10.52 -17.46 -20.18
CA ARG A 120 -10.41 -16.72 -21.45
C ARG A 120 -9.44 -15.55 -21.34
N LEU A 121 -9.54 -14.76 -20.27
CA LEU A 121 -8.64 -13.64 -20.02
C LEU A 121 -7.20 -14.12 -19.87
N LYS A 122 -6.95 -15.21 -19.14
CA LYS A 122 -5.61 -15.79 -18.95
C LYS A 122 -4.97 -16.18 -20.30
N ILE A 123 -5.72 -16.86 -21.17
CA ILE A 123 -5.26 -17.25 -22.52
C ILE A 123 -4.92 -16.01 -23.37
N GLN A 124 -5.80 -15.00 -23.35
CA GLN A 124 -5.55 -13.74 -24.09
C GLN A 124 -4.30 -13.00 -23.62
N LEU A 125 -3.94 -13.16 -22.35
CA LEU A 125 -2.82 -12.47 -21.73
C LEU A 125 -1.50 -13.21 -21.86
N ASP A 126 -1.52 -14.54 -21.98
CA ASP A 126 -0.32 -15.38 -22.12
C ASP A 126 0.53 -14.98 -23.33
N ASN A 127 -0.14 -14.63 -24.43
CA ASN A 127 0.51 -14.15 -25.66
C ASN A 127 0.78 -12.63 -25.66
N SER A 128 0.46 -11.93 -24.57
CA SER A 128 0.56 -10.48 -24.51
C SER A 128 1.80 -10.00 -23.77
N LYS A 129 2.58 -9.13 -24.43
CA LYS A 129 3.73 -8.46 -23.81
C LYS A 129 3.34 -7.05 -23.41
N HIS A 130 3.59 -6.71 -22.15
CA HIS A 130 3.53 -5.33 -21.67
C HIS A 130 4.96 -4.82 -21.48
N PRO A 131 5.29 -3.57 -21.86
CA PRO A 131 6.68 -3.10 -21.89
C PRO A 131 7.37 -3.13 -20.51
N ASP A 132 6.64 -2.80 -19.44
CA ASP A 132 7.23 -2.61 -18.11
C ASP A 132 6.87 -3.71 -17.09
N PHE A 133 6.09 -4.71 -17.52
CA PHE A 133 5.59 -5.77 -16.65
C PHE A 133 5.71 -7.12 -17.34
N VAL A 134 6.23 -8.10 -16.61
CA VAL A 134 6.42 -9.47 -17.07
C VAL A 134 5.24 -10.32 -16.58
N PHE A 135 4.58 -11.00 -17.51
CA PHE A 135 3.55 -11.99 -17.18
C PHE A 135 4.19 -13.28 -16.65
N ILE A 136 3.60 -13.87 -15.62
CA ILE A 136 4.07 -15.12 -15.00
C ILE A 136 3.10 -16.26 -15.37
N PRO A 137 3.37 -17.01 -16.45
CA PRO A 137 2.45 -18.02 -16.98
C PRO A 137 2.27 -19.20 -16.03
N THR A 138 3.32 -19.55 -15.27
CA THR A 138 3.32 -20.64 -14.29
C THR A 138 2.48 -20.33 -13.05
N SER A 139 2.00 -19.10 -12.89
CA SER A 139 1.17 -18.75 -11.75
C SER A 139 -0.23 -19.35 -11.86
N ARG A 140 -0.76 -19.86 -10.74
CA ARG A 140 -2.20 -20.19 -10.62
C ARG A 140 -3.06 -18.99 -10.99
N TYR A 141 -2.58 -17.79 -10.64
CA TYR A 141 -3.27 -16.53 -10.88
C TYR A 141 -2.77 -15.83 -12.14
N ILE A 142 -3.58 -14.94 -12.75
CA ILE A 142 -3.07 -14.02 -13.78
C ILE A 142 -2.18 -13.02 -13.05
N ARG A 143 -0.86 -13.17 -13.16
CA ARG A 143 0.11 -12.38 -12.41
C ARG A 143 1.08 -11.66 -13.32
N TYR A 144 1.20 -10.36 -13.09
CA TYR A 144 2.23 -9.50 -13.68
C TYR A 144 3.18 -9.02 -12.59
N ILE A 145 4.48 -9.01 -12.88
CA ILE A 145 5.49 -8.44 -11.99
C ILE A 145 6.27 -7.34 -12.70
N GLN A 146 6.71 -6.36 -11.94
CA GLN A 146 7.70 -5.39 -12.36
C GLN A 146 8.89 -5.52 -11.40
N CYS A 147 10.09 -5.59 -11.97
CA CYS A 147 11.34 -5.67 -11.20
C CYS A 147 12.06 -4.32 -11.20
N TYR A 148 12.98 -4.13 -10.26
CA TYR A 148 13.99 -3.09 -10.39
C TYR A 148 15.01 -3.46 -11.46
N ASP A 149 15.56 -2.44 -12.11
CA ASP A 149 16.66 -2.57 -13.05
C ASP A 149 17.97 -2.65 -12.24
N SER A 150 18.38 -3.87 -11.89
CA SER A 150 19.56 -4.17 -11.08
C SER A 150 20.13 -5.54 -11.45
N ASP A 151 21.42 -5.77 -11.17
CA ASP A 151 22.12 -7.02 -11.49
C ASP A 151 21.46 -8.27 -10.84
N ASP A 152 20.89 -8.10 -9.64
CA ASP A 152 20.02 -9.07 -8.97
C ASP A 152 18.58 -8.50 -8.93
N PRO A 153 17.75 -8.77 -9.95
CA PRO A 153 16.46 -8.09 -10.11
C PRO A 153 15.48 -8.52 -9.01
N LYS A 154 15.15 -7.59 -8.12
CA LYS A 154 14.12 -7.77 -7.09
C LYS A 154 12.76 -7.31 -7.59
N VAL A 155 11.70 -8.02 -7.18
CA VAL A 155 10.32 -7.66 -7.49
C VAL A 155 9.96 -6.34 -6.80
N LYS A 156 9.77 -5.30 -7.59
CA LYS A 156 9.31 -3.97 -7.16
C LYS A 156 7.82 -4.00 -6.82
N MET A 157 7.02 -4.54 -7.73
CA MET A 157 5.57 -4.65 -7.57
C MET A 157 5.01 -5.86 -8.31
N SER A 158 3.87 -6.35 -7.85
CA SER A 158 3.10 -7.37 -8.57
C SER A 158 1.63 -6.99 -8.62
N VAL A 159 0.99 -7.32 -9.74
CA VAL A 159 -0.44 -7.19 -9.97
C VAL A 159 -0.97 -8.60 -10.20
N THR A 160 -1.91 -9.03 -9.37
CA THR A 160 -2.52 -10.36 -9.44
C THR A 160 -4.01 -10.20 -9.67
N ILE A 161 -4.55 -10.79 -10.74
CA ILE A 161 -6.00 -10.93 -10.92
C ILE A 161 -6.41 -12.27 -10.35
N MET A 162 -7.33 -12.22 -9.40
CA MET A 162 -7.90 -13.36 -8.69
C MET A 162 -8.99 -14.03 -9.55
N PRO A 163 -9.43 -15.27 -9.23
CA PRO A 163 -10.47 -15.97 -9.98
C PRO A 163 -11.83 -15.25 -10.00
N ASP A 164 -12.11 -14.43 -8.98
CA ASP A 164 -13.27 -13.52 -8.92
C ASP A 164 -13.09 -12.25 -9.78
N LEU A 165 -12.04 -12.23 -10.60
CA LEU A 165 -11.66 -11.15 -11.51
C LEU A 165 -11.29 -9.83 -10.80
N THR A 166 -11.08 -9.85 -9.48
CA THR A 166 -10.59 -8.69 -8.74
C THR A 166 -9.06 -8.59 -8.81
N ALA A 167 -8.53 -7.37 -8.80
CA ALA A 167 -7.08 -7.14 -8.85
C ALA A 167 -6.47 -6.86 -7.49
N GLU A 168 -5.35 -7.50 -7.14
CA GLU A 168 -4.54 -7.14 -5.99
C GLU A 168 -3.19 -6.59 -6.45
N ILE A 169 -2.78 -5.46 -5.85
CA ILE A 169 -1.46 -4.87 -6.09
C ILE A 169 -0.63 -5.11 -4.84
N HIS A 170 0.57 -5.65 -5.01
CA HIS A 170 1.56 -5.76 -3.94
C HIS A 170 2.80 -4.94 -4.30
N VAL A 171 3.31 -4.19 -3.34
CA VAL A 171 4.56 -3.42 -3.45
C VAL A 171 5.51 -3.96 -2.41
N HIS A 172 6.68 -4.43 -2.84
CA HIS A 172 7.65 -5.11 -1.95
C HIS A 172 7.00 -6.26 -1.14
N GLY A 173 6.01 -6.94 -1.72
CA GLY A 173 5.26 -8.03 -1.05
C GLY A 173 4.15 -7.57 -0.10
N LEU A 174 3.97 -6.26 0.14
CA LEU A 174 2.87 -5.72 0.93
C LEU A 174 1.67 -5.36 0.05
N LYS A 175 0.49 -5.82 0.44
CA LYS A 175 -0.76 -5.51 -0.26
C LYS A 175 -1.09 -4.02 -0.17
N LEU A 176 -1.36 -3.41 -1.30
CA LEU A 176 -1.80 -2.02 -1.40
C LEU A 176 -3.27 -1.92 -0.98
N ASP A 177 -3.57 -0.95 -0.13
CA ASP A 177 -4.94 -0.68 0.32
C ASP A 177 -5.86 -0.30 -0.86
N ARG A 178 -7.10 -0.78 -0.84
CA ARG A 178 -8.15 -0.43 -1.81
C ARG A 178 -8.55 1.04 -1.75
N ASN A 179 -8.29 1.71 -0.63
CA ASN A 179 -8.54 3.15 -0.47
C ASN A 179 -7.46 4.02 -1.14
N HIS A 180 -6.42 3.43 -1.75
CA HIS A 180 -5.40 4.18 -2.46
C HIS A 180 -5.94 4.85 -3.74
N GLU A 181 -5.53 6.09 -4.02
CA GLU A 181 -5.99 6.90 -5.17
C GLU A 181 -5.75 6.29 -6.56
N ILE A 182 -4.94 5.23 -6.61
CA ILE A 182 -4.69 4.49 -7.84
C ILE A 182 -5.92 3.72 -8.30
N TRP A 183 -6.77 3.32 -7.36
CA TRP A 183 -8.01 2.59 -7.61
C TRP A 183 -9.15 3.49 -8.09
N ASN A 184 -9.01 4.83 -7.95
CA ASN A 184 -9.98 5.76 -8.49
C ASN A 184 -10.12 5.53 -10.00
N ASP A 185 -11.33 5.43 -10.53
CA ASP A 185 -11.61 5.22 -11.97
C ASP A 185 -11.04 3.91 -12.56
N ILE A 186 -10.58 2.98 -11.72
CA ILE A 186 -10.21 1.62 -12.14
C ILE A 186 -11.39 0.69 -11.81
N PRO A 187 -11.80 -0.18 -12.75
CA PRO A 187 -12.89 -1.12 -12.46
C PRO A 187 -12.50 -2.07 -11.33
N LEU A 188 -13.47 -2.42 -10.49
CA LEU A 188 -13.28 -3.42 -9.43
C LEU A 188 -13.05 -4.83 -10.01
N ILE A 189 -13.66 -5.11 -11.18
CA ILE A 189 -13.67 -6.40 -11.86
C ILE A 189 -13.01 -6.24 -13.23
N PHE A 190 -12.05 -7.10 -13.54
CA PHE A 190 -11.24 -7.06 -14.75
C PHE A 190 -11.72 -8.08 -15.76
N LEU A 191 -12.69 -7.69 -16.59
CA LEU A 191 -13.27 -8.56 -17.63
C LEU A 191 -12.43 -8.62 -18.92
N THR A 192 -11.54 -7.65 -19.13
CA THR A 192 -10.84 -7.50 -20.41
C THR A 192 -9.35 -7.21 -20.23
N LYS A 193 -8.57 -7.61 -21.25
CA LYS A 193 -7.16 -7.22 -21.37
C LYS A 193 -6.97 -5.70 -21.33
N LYS A 194 -7.88 -4.93 -21.95
CA LYS A 194 -7.82 -3.47 -21.98
C LYS A 194 -7.92 -2.84 -20.58
N SER A 195 -8.82 -3.34 -19.74
CA SER A 195 -8.93 -2.87 -18.34
C SER A 195 -7.66 -3.17 -17.54
N LEU A 196 -7.06 -4.34 -17.73
CA LEU A 196 -5.80 -4.70 -17.07
C LEU A 196 -4.65 -3.79 -17.51
N TRP A 197 -4.50 -3.56 -18.82
CA TRP A 197 -3.49 -2.65 -19.35
C TRP A 197 -3.67 -1.22 -18.84
N THR A 198 -4.92 -0.75 -18.73
CA THR A 198 -5.21 0.57 -18.13
C THR A 198 -4.70 0.66 -16.70
N LEU A 199 -4.84 -0.40 -15.89
CA LEU A 199 -4.27 -0.47 -14.54
C LEU A 199 -2.73 -0.47 -14.57
N LEU A 200 -2.12 -1.30 -15.41
CA LEU A 200 -0.66 -1.38 -15.52
C LEU A 200 -0.02 -0.05 -15.99
N ASP A 201 -0.65 0.63 -16.94
CA ASP A 201 -0.23 1.96 -17.41
C ASP A 201 -0.40 3.03 -16.33
N ARG A 202 -1.47 2.95 -15.53
CA ARG A 202 -1.68 3.87 -14.41
C ARG A 202 -0.60 3.71 -13.33
N LEU A 203 -0.16 2.49 -13.06
CA LEU A 203 0.93 2.21 -12.10
C LEU A 203 2.24 2.91 -12.47
N LYS A 204 2.51 3.16 -13.75
CA LYS A 204 3.73 3.85 -14.22
C LYS A 204 3.86 5.27 -13.69
N LYS A 205 2.74 5.92 -13.38
CA LYS A 205 2.70 7.30 -12.85
C LYS A 205 3.20 7.37 -11.40
N TYR A 206 3.23 6.23 -10.72
CA TYR A 206 3.59 6.15 -9.31
C TYR A 206 5.00 5.60 -9.13
N LYS A 207 5.65 6.09 -8.08
CA LYS A 207 6.92 5.57 -7.58
C LYS A 207 6.65 4.84 -6.28
N VAL A 208 7.50 3.86 -5.98
CA VAL A 208 7.51 3.27 -4.65
C VAL A 208 8.00 4.35 -3.70
N CYS A 209 7.25 4.63 -2.63
CA CYS A 209 7.67 5.53 -1.57
C CYS A 209 9.05 5.08 -1.10
N ALA A 210 10.06 5.95 -1.03
CA ALA A 210 11.40 5.52 -0.62
C ALA A 210 11.51 5.26 0.90
N GLY A 211 10.47 5.60 1.68
CA GLY A 211 10.50 5.54 3.14
C GLY A 211 11.67 6.33 3.73
N ASN A 212 12.21 5.91 4.87
CA ASN A 212 13.38 6.50 5.50
C ASN A 212 14.59 5.55 5.39
N PHE A 213 15.33 5.71 4.29
CA PHE A 213 16.47 4.86 3.90
C PHE A 213 17.82 5.35 4.42
N ASP A 214 17.87 6.47 5.15
CA ASP A 214 19.13 7.04 5.63
C ASP A 214 19.85 6.04 6.54
N PRO A 215 21.15 5.77 6.32
CA PRO A 215 21.89 4.76 7.08
C PRO A 215 21.81 4.99 8.59
N GLU A 216 21.88 6.26 9.01
CA GLU A 216 21.76 6.66 10.42
C GLU A 216 20.46 6.21 11.09
N PHE A 217 19.38 5.93 10.34
CA PHE A 217 18.14 5.40 10.91
C PHE A 217 18.07 3.88 10.87
N GLN A 218 18.74 3.25 9.90
CA GLN A 218 18.70 1.80 9.71
C GLN A 218 19.25 1.05 10.93
N ASP A 219 20.26 1.59 11.59
CA ASP A 219 20.88 0.99 12.78
C ASP A 219 19.95 0.96 14.01
N PHE A 220 18.94 1.83 14.05
CA PHE A 220 18.00 1.92 15.18
C PHE A 220 16.85 0.93 15.11
N VAL A 221 16.59 0.37 13.92
CA VAL A 221 15.44 -0.51 13.69
C VAL A 221 15.96 -1.85 13.23
N PRO A 222 15.95 -2.89 14.07
CA PRO A 222 16.30 -4.22 13.61
C PRO A 222 15.35 -4.66 12.47
N ILE A 223 15.91 -5.33 11.47
CA ILE A 223 15.19 -5.82 10.29
C ILE A 223 14.02 -6.71 10.75
N GLY A 224 12.83 -6.51 10.17
CA GLY A 224 11.64 -7.29 10.48
C GLY A 224 10.99 -7.00 11.84
N ARG A 225 11.56 -6.13 12.68
CA ARG A 225 10.89 -5.69 13.91
C ARG A 225 10.07 -4.43 13.68
N ARG A 226 8.90 -4.41 14.29
CA ARG A 226 8.00 -3.26 14.31
C ARG A 226 8.41 -2.34 15.46
N LEU A 227 8.51 -1.03 15.20
CA LEU A 227 8.82 -0.06 16.25
C LEU A 227 7.57 0.23 17.08
N GLU A 228 7.61 -0.14 18.35
CA GLU A 228 6.59 0.22 19.33
C GLU A 228 6.80 1.64 19.84
N VAL A 229 5.74 2.45 19.83
CA VAL A 229 5.67 3.67 20.62
C VAL A 229 4.61 3.45 21.69
N ASN A 230 5.03 3.48 22.95
CA ASN A 230 4.17 3.33 24.14
C ASN A 230 3.52 1.94 24.31
N GLY A 231 4.27 0.86 24.08
CA GLY A 231 3.98 -0.48 24.63
C GLY A 231 2.82 -1.27 24.02
N SER A 232 2.26 -0.87 22.88
CA SER A 232 1.25 -1.70 22.18
C SER A 232 1.01 -1.36 20.70
N ASN A 233 1.34 -0.14 20.24
CA ASN A 233 1.07 0.27 18.87
C ASN A 233 2.34 0.40 18.02
N TYR A 234 2.38 -0.40 16.96
CA TYR A 234 3.44 -0.40 15.96
C TYR A 234 3.28 0.79 15.01
N VAL A 235 4.30 1.65 14.93
CA VAL A 235 4.22 2.91 14.14
C VAL A 235 5.02 2.82 12.84
N ALA A 236 5.97 1.89 12.77
CA ALA A 236 6.82 1.68 11.61
C ALA A 236 7.37 0.26 11.52
N PHE A 237 7.85 -0.10 10.35
CA PHE A 237 8.54 -1.35 10.04
C PHE A 237 9.77 -1.07 9.16
N ARG A 238 10.80 -1.91 9.29
CA ARG A 238 11.97 -1.91 8.40
C ARG A 238 11.79 -2.97 7.33
N GLU A 239 11.83 -2.54 6.07
CA GLU A 239 11.86 -3.42 4.91
C GLU A 239 13.23 -4.08 4.76
N GLY A 240 13.24 -5.29 4.17
CA GLY A 240 14.47 -5.98 3.77
C GLY A 240 15.16 -5.30 2.58
N ASP A 241 16.19 -5.97 2.06
CA ASP A 241 16.92 -5.50 0.88
C ASP A 241 16.17 -5.83 -0.41
N TYR A 242 15.61 -4.78 -1.02
CA TYR A 242 14.98 -4.82 -2.33
C TYR A 242 15.86 -4.21 -3.42
N SER A 243 17.07 -3.74 -3.07
CA SER A 243 17.98 -3.00 -3.96
C SER A 243 17.21 -1.95 -4.78
N ALA A 244 16.36 -1.20 -4.08
CA ALA A 244 15.31 -0.42 -4.69
C ALA A 244 15.87 0.88 -5.27
N THR A 245 15.47 1.20 -6.50
CA THR A 245 15.90 2.40 -7.21
C THR A 245 14.71 3.32 -7.46
N THR A 246 14.80 4.57 -7.00
CA THR A 246 13.79 5.62 -7.21
C THR A 246 14.45 6.89 -7.74
N GLY A 247 14.46 7.05 -9.06
CA GLY A 247 15.21 8.12 -9.72
C GLY A 247 16.72 7.93 -9.52
N PRO A 248 17.47 8.95 -9.06
CA PRO A 248 18.92 8.83 -8.83
C PRO A 248 19.28 8.14 -7.50
N ILE A 249 18.29 7.70 -6.72
CA ILE A 249 18.51 7.15 -5.37
C ILE A 249 18.34 5.64 -5.42
N THR A 250 19.37 4.93 -4.96
CA THR A 250 19.34 3.49 -4.72
C THR A 250 19.45 3.23 -3.22
N TYR A 251 18.64 2.31 -2.69
CA TYR A 251 18.67 1.95 -1.28
C TYR A 251 18.44 0.45 -1.04
N HIS A 252 19.20 -0.11 -0.09
CA HIS A 252 19.17 -1.53 0.31
C HIS A 252 18.22 -1.84 1.48
N GLY A 253 17.46 -0.85 1.92
CA GLY A 253 16.57 -1.00 3.06
C GLY A 253 15.97 0.34 3.44
N THR A 254 14.76 0.30 4.00
CA THR A 254 14.06 1.53 4.37
C THR A 254 13.11 1.30 5.53
N ILE A 255 12.93 2.33 6.36
CA ILE A 255 11.95 2.32 7.44
C ILE A 255 10.70 3.08 6.98
N ARG A 256 9.56 2.41 7.00
CA ARG A 256 8.26 2.97 6.63
C ARG A 256 7.35 3.06 7.82
N SER A 257 6.49 4.08 7.82
CA SER A 257 5.36 4.07 8.75
C SER A 257 4.41 2.93 8.41
N THR A 258 3.72 2.37 9.41
CA THR A 258 2.61 1.42 9.21
C THR A 258 1.46 2.02 8.40
N LYS A 259 1.37 3.36 8.32
CA LYS A 259 0.42 4.11 7.48
C LYS A 259 0.99 4.53 6.12
N CYS A 260 2.12 3.96 5.71
CA CYS A 260 2.73 4.29 4.42
C CYS A 260 1.81 3.91 3.27
N LEU A 261 1.54 4.86 2.35
CA LEU A 261 0.77 4.62 1.13
C LEU A 261 1.40 3.62 0.14
N LEU A 262 2.66 3.24 0.35
CA LEU A 262 3.51 2.38 -0.49
C LEU A 262 3.83 2.96 -1.87
N LEU A 263 2.84 3.45 -2.61
CA LEU A 263 2.98 4.20 -3.85
C LEU A 263 2.79 5.70 -3.58
N THR A 264 3.54 6.54 -4.30
CA THR A 264 3.40 8.00 -4.27
C THR A 264 4.00 8.61 -5.53
N ASP A 265 3.55 9.79 -5.90
CA ASP A 265 4.07 10.63 -6.97
C ASP A 265 5.40 11.32 -6.62
N ILE A 266 5.64 11.55 -5.33
CA ILE A 266 6.87 12.14 -4.78
C ILE A 266 7.84 11.08 -4.24
N LEU A 267 9.01 11.49 -3.73
CA LEU A 267 9.99 10.54 -3.18
C LEU A 267 9.46 9.78 -1.95
N ARG A 268 8.63 10.42 -1.12
CA ARG A 268 8.16 9.87 0.15
C ARG A 268 6.76 10.37 0.46
N CYS A 269 5.85 9.46 0.82
CA CYS A 269 4.49 9.82 1.23
C CYS A 269 4.47 10.65 2.52
N LYS A 270 3.34 11.33 2.77
CA LYS A 270 3.12 12.22 3.92
C LYS A 270 3.40 11.53 5.26
N ASP A 271 2.92 10.30 5.47
CA ASP A 271 3.10 9.58 6.72
C ASP A 271 4.57 9.23 6.99
N CYS A 272 5.29 8.76 5.98
CA CYS A 272 6.72 8.50 6.11
C CYS A 272 7.51 9.80 6.34
N ALA A 273 7.10 10.93 5.74
CA ALA A 273 7.74 12.23 5.93
C ALA A 273 7.55 12.77 7.35
N VAL A 274 6.34 12.61 7.93
CA VAL A 274 6.06 12.93 9.33
C VAL A 274 6.89 12.01 10.25
N TYR A 275 6.89 10.71 9.96
CA TYR A 275 7.60 9.72 10.75
C TYR A 275 9.12 9.96 10.80
N ARG A 276 9.72 10.48 9.72
CA ARG A 276 11.14 10.89 9.69
C ARG A 276 11.50 11.82 10.84
N ARG A 277 10.61 12.77 11.20
CA ARG A 277 10.85 13.71 12.30
C ARG A 277 10.93 12.99 13.64
N THR A 278 10.15 11.93 13.81
CA THR A 278 10.20 11.06 14.99
C THR A 278 11.53 10.30 15.02
N LEU A 279 11.97 9.71 13.91
CA LEU A 279 13.27 9.04 13.81
C LEU A 279 14.43 9.98 14.19
N LYS A 280 14.44 11.20 13.64
CA LYS A 280 15.44 12.22 14.00
C LYS A 280 15.45 12.54 15.49
N LYS A 281 14.29 12.77 16.09
CA LYS A 281 14.19 13.05 17.54
C LYS A 281 14.65 11.86 18.39
N THR A 282 14.37 10.63 17.95
CA THR A 282 14.84 9.43 18.65
C THR A 282 16.36 9.30 18.54
N LEU A 283 16.93 9.48 17.34
CA LEU A 283 18.37 9.52 17.10
C LEU A 283 19.07 10.58 17.96
N GLU A 284 18.53 11.80 18.02
CA GLU A 284 19.04 12.88 18.88
C GLU A 284 18.97 12.55 20.38
N ARG A 285 17.97 11.79 20.82
CA ARG A 285 17.86 11.34 22.22
C ARG A 285 18.87 10.25 22.54
N GLU A 286 19.01 9.26 21.67
CA GLU A 286 19.94 8.15 21.87
C GLU A 286 21.40 8.62 21.80
N THR A 287 21.74 9.49 20.86
CA THR A 287 23.07 10.13 20.81
C THR A 287 23.39 10.98 22.04
N LYS A 288 22.39 11.61 22.68
CA LYS A 288 22.55 12.30 23.98
C LYS A 288 22.63 11.35 25.18
N LYS A 289 22.03 10.16 25.08
CA LYS A 289 22.05 9.13 26.13
C LYS A 289 23.32 8.29 26.11
N GLN A 290 23.97 8.17 24.96
CA GLN A 290 25.30 7.58 24.92
C GLN A 290 26.17 8.39 25.89
N PRO A 291 26.68 7.76 26.95
CA PRO A 291 27.69 8.41 27.74
C PRO A 291 28.86 8.55 26.77
N VAL A 292 29.05 9.76 26.25
CA VAL A 292 30.43 10.20 26.08
C VAL A 292 31.08 9.82 27.41
N SER A 293 32.20 9.11 27.37
CA SER A 293 33.05 8.78 28.52
C SER A 293 33.59 10.03 29.22
N GLN A 294 32.75 11.07 29.32
CA GLN A 294 32.91 12.27 30.07
C GLN A 294 32.73 11.89 31.52
N VAL A 295 33.87 11.80 32.20
CA VAL A 295 34.01 12.33 33.54
C VAL A 295 33.05 13.51 33.67
N ASN A 296 32.06 13.37 34.55
CA ASN A 296 31.15 14.47 34.86
C ASN A 296 31.98 15.48 35.65
N TRP A 297 32.60 16.44 34.95
CA TRP A 297 33.53 17.39 35.53
C TRP A 297 32.85 18.33 36.54
N LEU A 298 31.52 18.44 36.47
CA LEU A 298 30.70 19.15 37.48
C LEU A 298 30.69 18.44 38.84
N LYS A 299 30.90 17.11 38.86
CA LYS A 299 30.96 16.30 40.08
C LYS A 299 32.38 15.81 40.41
N SER A 300 33.37 16.19 39.59
CA SER A 300 34.75 15.76 39.77
C SER A 300 35.37 16.48 40.96
N LYS A 301 35.92 15.72 41.92
CA LYS A 301 36.74 16.24 43.03
C LYS A 301 38.16 16.64 42.60
N LYS A 302 38.51 16.47 41.32
CA LYS A 302 39.82 16.84 40.78
C LYS A 302 39.93 18.37 40.81
N GLY A 303 40.86 18.91 41.60
CA GLY A 303 41.12 20.35 41.65
C GLY A 303 41.59 20.89 40.30
N GLU A 304 41.24 22.14 40.00
CA GLU A 304 41.44 22.79 38.69
C GLU A 304 42.93 22.94 38.29
N VAL A 305 43.81 23.03 39.30
CA VAL A 305 45.27 23.07 39.14
C VAL A 305 45.82 21.75 38.56
N ARG A 306 45.13 20.63 38.79
CA ARG A 306 45.52 19.30 38.31
C ARG A 306 44.86 18.92 36.98
N MET A 307 44.10 19.83 36.37
CA MET A 307 43.44 19.58 35.08
C MET A 307 44.35 19.97 33.92
N THR A 308 44.41 19.11 32.90
CA THR A 308 45.05 19.46 31.62
C THR A 308 44.18 20.48 30.87
N GLU A 309 44.76 21.16 29.89
CA GLU A 309 44.03 22.16 29.08
C GLU A 309 42.81 21.55 28.36
N VAL A 310 42.95 20.33 27.86
CA VAL A 310 41.86 19.57 27.22
C VAL A 310 40.73 19.29 28.23
N GLU A 311 41.07 18.91 29.46
CA GLU A 311 40.10 18.68 30.54
C GLU A 311 39.37 19.97 30.94
N LYS A 312 40.08 21.10 31.00
CA LYS A 312 39.50 22.43 31.28
C LYS A 312 38.51 22.86 30.19
N LEU A 313 38.86 22.67 28.92
CA LEU A 313 37.96 22.97 27.79
C LEU A 313 36.69 22.10 27.82
N GLN A 314 36.81 20.82 28.17
CA GLN A 314 35.66 19.94 28.33
C GLN A 314 34.78 20.35 29.51
N LYS A 315 35.37 20.68 30.67
CA LYS A 315 34.65 21.20 31.84
C LYS A 315 33.92 22.50 31.53
N LEU A 316 34.56 23.43 30.81
CA LEU A 316 33.96 24.69 30.37
C LEU A 316 32.75 24.44 29.43
N LYS A 317 32.87 23.49 28.50
CA LYS A 317 31.76 23.10 27.62
C LYS A 317 30.58 22.54 28.40
N GLN A 318 30.84 21.70 29.41
CA GLN A 318 29.79 21.18 30.31
C GLN A 318 29.14 22.29 31.14
N TYR A 319 29.91 23.25 31.67
CA TYR A 319 29.35 24.40 32.38
C TYR A 319 28.45 25.24 31.48
N LYS A 320 28.87 25.57 30.26
CA LYS A 320 28.04 26.33 29.31
C LYS A 320 26.72 25.63 29.01
N GLN A 321 26.75 24.31 28.83
CA GLN A 321 25.53 23.51 28.63
C GLN A 321 24.63 23.54 29.86
N TYR A 322 25.20 23.34 31.05
CA TYR A 322 24.46 23.36 32.31
C TYR A 322 23.82 24.73 32.60
N THR A 323 24.53 25.82 32.37
CA THR A 323 23.99 27.18 32.49
C THR A 323 22.82 27.39 31.54
N HIS A 324 22.94 26.97 30.28
CA HIS A 324 21.86 27.10 29.31
C HIS A 324 20.60 26.27 29.69
N GLU A 325 20.79 25.08 30.26
CA GLU A 325 19.70 24.26 30.78
C GLU A 325 18.98 24.94 31.96
N LEU A 326 19.74 25.54 32.89
CA LEU A 326 19.19 26.30 34.00
C LEU A 326 18.42 27.53 33.53
N GLU A 327 18.97 28.31 32.60
CA GLU A 327 18.27 29.45 31.99
C GLU A 327 16.94 29.02 31.37
N THR A 328 16.93 27.89 30.66
CA THR A 328 15.72 27.35 30.04
C THR A 328 14.69 26.92 31.09
N LYS A 329 15.13 26.33 32.21
CA LYS A 329 14.26 25.99 33.34
C LYS A 329 13.70 27.24 34.03
N CYS A 330 14.51 28.26 34.26
CA CYS A 330 14.07 29.55 34.79
C CYS A 330 12.98 30.16 33.91
N ARG A 331 13.21 30.25 32.59
CA ARG A 331 12.21 30.75 31.63
C ARG A 331 10.92 29.94 31.64
N LYS A 332 11.01 28.62 31.84
CA LYS A 332 9.82 27.75 31.95
C LYS A 332 9.04 28.03 33.23
N LEU A 333 9.74 28.18 34.35
CA LEU A 333 9.12 28.51 35.65
C LEU A 333 8.49 29.90 35.62
N GLU A 334 9.16 30.90 35.06
CA GLU A 334 8.63 32.26 34.87
C GLU A 334 7.31 32.25 34.09
N ARG A 335 7.23 31.47 33.01
CA ARG A 335 5.99 31.29 32.24
C ARG A 335 4.90 30.61 33.05
N GLN A 336 5.25 29.59 33.85
CA GLN A 336 4.29 28.90 34.71
C GLN A 336 3.75 29.82 35.81
N ILE A 337 4.62 30.61 36.44
CA ILE A 337 4.24 31.62 37.44
C ILE A 337 3.32 32.65 36.80
N SER A 338 3.69 33.20 35.64
CA SER A 338 2.87 34.17 34.91
C SER A 338 1.49 33.62 34.57
N HIS A 339 1.42 32.35 34.14
CA HIS A 339 0.16 31.68 33.85
C HIS A 339 -0.70 31.46 35.11
N LEU A 340 -0.08 31.07 36.23
CA LEU A 340 -0.77 30.92 37.51
C LEU A 340 -1.32 32.26 38.02
N ILE A 341 -0.53 33.33 37.92
CA ILE A 341 -0.98 34.69 38.25
C ILE A 341 -2.17 35.08 37.37
N GLN A 342 -2.12 34.83 36.07
CA GLN A 342 -3.23 35.17 35.17
C GLN A 342 -4.51 34.37 35.47
N LYS A 343 -4.38 33.08 35.81
CA LYS A 343 -5.53 32.17 35.97
C LYS A 343 -6.13 32.19 37.37
N LYS A 344 -5.30 32.34 38.40
CA LYS A 344 -5.67 32.22 39.81
C LYS A 344 -5.36 33.48 40.63
N GLY A 345 -4.62 34.43 40.07
CA GLY A 345 -4.29 35.66 40.76
C GLY A 345 -5.53 36.54 40.90
N VAL A 346 -5.64 37.19 42.05
CA VAL A 346 -6.62 38.25 42.29
C VAL A 346 -5.98 39.56 41.83
N ARG A 347 -6.67 40.33 40.99
CA ARG A 347 -6.23 41.67 40.63
C ARG A 347 -6.48 42.59 41.80
N LEU A 348 -5.42 42.93 42.52
CA LEU A 348 -5.45 43.92 43.58
C LEU A 348 -5.61 45.31 42.99
N SER A 349 -6.37 46.16 43.68
CA SER A 349 -6.41 47.59 43.40
C SER A 349 -5.03 48.21 43.67
N GLN A 350 -4.82 49.43 43.15
CA GLN A 350 -3.54 50.10 43.32
C GLN A 350 -3.24 50.45 44.79
N SER A 351 -4.27 50.68 45.61
CA SER A 351 -4.11 50.86 47.06
C SER A 351 -3.62 49.58 47.75
N GLU A 352 -4.27 48.45 47.48
CA GLU A 352 -3.92 47.17 48.09
C GLU A 352 -2.52 46.69 47.68
N ASN A 353 -2.10 46.97 46.44
CA ASN A 353 -0.73 46.70 45.99
C ASN A 353 0.32 47.55 46.73
N ASN A 354 0.01 48.81 47.02
CA ASN A 354 0.92 49.68 47.76
C ASN A 354 1.04 49.23 49.22
N ASP A 355 -0.07 48.83 49.85
CA ASP A 355 -0.09 48.32 51.21
C ASP A 355 0.71 47.01 51.33
N LEU A 356 0.53 46.09 50.38
CA LEU A 356 1.30 44.84 50.33
C LEU A 356 2.79 45.07 50.10
N ARG A 357 3.15 45.99 49.19
CA ARG A 357 4.56 46.35 48.96
C ARG A 357 5.19 46.94 50.22
N PHE A 358 4.48 47.83 50.91
CA PHE A 358 4.93 48.42 52.17
C PHE A 358 5.18 47.36 53.25
N VAL A 359 4.25 46.40 53.41
CA VAL A 359 4.42 45.29 54.36
C VAL A 359 5.58 44.39 53.97
N MET A 360 5.75 44.08 52.68
CA MET A 360 6.86 43.25 52.19
C MET A 360 8.22 43.93 52.41
N GLU A 361 8.33 45.23 52.15
CA GLU A 361 9.56 46.00 52.37
C GLU A 361 9.88 46.10 53.87
N SER A 362 8.89 46.43 54.70
CA SER A 362 9.06 46.50 56.15
C SER A 362 9.47 45.15 56.76
N CYS A 363 8.85 44.05 56.34
CA CYS A 363 9.26 42.71 56.76
C CYS A 363 10.64 42.32 56.22
N GLY A 364 10.97 42.70 54.98
CA GLY A 364 12.29 42.49 54.40
C GLY A 364 13.39 43.20 55.18
N ASP A 365 13.13 44.41 55.67
CA ASP A 365 14.06 45.17 56.49
C ASP A 365 14.23 44.56 57.89
N MET A 366 13.17 44.04 58.49
CA MET A 366 13.26 43.28 59.74
C MET A 366 14.10 42.01 59.60
N VAL A 367 13.94 41.28 58.48
CA VAL A 367 14.73 40.07 58.20
C VAL A 367 16.20 40.42 57.99
N ARG A 368 16.50 41.49 57.23
CA ARG A 368 17.87 41.97 57.02
C ARG A 368 18.52 42.48 58.31
N GLN A 369 17.75 43.03 59.25
CA GLN A 369 18.23 43.40 60.57
C GLN A 369 18.46 42.18 61.48
N ALA A 370 17.59 41.17 61.41
CA ALA A 370 17.71 39.95 62.22
C ALA A 370 18.82 39.01 61.73
N PHE A 371 19.10 39.02 60.43
CA PHE A 371 20.15 38.27 59.77
C PHE A 371 20.99 39.22 58.91
N PRO A 372 21.83 40.06 59.54
CA PRO A 372 22.79 40.85 58.77
C PRO A 372 23.69 39.89 58.01
N GLU A 373 23.80 40.07 56.70
CA GLU A 373 24.76 39.33 55.89
C GLU A 373 26.16 39.64 56.42
N GLU A 374 26.73 38.74 57.23
CA GLU A 374 28.15 38.81 57.57
C GLU A 374 28.91 38.72 56.26
N ASN A 375 29.68 39.78 55.95
CA ASN A 375 30.58 39.85 54.81
C ASN A 375 31.47 38.59 54.77
N SER A 376 31.07 37.61 53.99
CA SER A 376 31.89 36.45 53.67
C SER A 376 32.91 36.86 52.60
N PHE A 377 34.12 37.19 53.04
CA PHE A 377 35.33 37.09 52.22
C PHE A 377 35.80 35.63 52.15
#